data_AF-A0A1Z5LAH5-F1
#
_entry.id   AF-A0A1Z5LAH5-F1
#
_cell.length_a   1.000
_cell.length_b   1.000
_cell.length_c   1.000
_cell.angle_alpha   90.00
_cell.angle_beta   90.00
_cell.angle_gamma   90.00
#
_symmetry.space_group_name_H-M   'P 1'
#
loop_
_entity.id
_entity.type
_entity.pdbx_description
1 polymer ?
#
loop_
_entity_poly.entity_id
_entity_poly.type
_entity_poly.pdbx_seq_one_letter_code
_entity_poly.pdbx_strand_id
1 'polypeptide(L)'
;MSGFDPLDSTTVRGHDVQDLTLSAEPSVAGVRVGIPAEYYCEGLSSETLDTWREVADLLDRLGAVLTPVSLPHSQYSTECYSVLNACEVASNFARYDGIEYGHRAADESSTEALFAATRHEGFNEVVRGRILAGNYFLLRRNYDKYFNKALKVRRLICEDFKKVFESGIDLL
;
A
#
# COMPACT_ATOMS: atom_id res chain seq x y z
N MET A 1 -7.83 -15.49 8.05
CA MET A 1 -9.22 -15.05 8.34
C MET A 1 -9.67 -14.23 7.15
N SER A 2 -10.76 -14.62 6.52
CA SER A 2 -11.35 -13.96 5.35
C SER A 2 -12.87 -14.02 5.49
N GLY A 3 -13.60 -13.10 4.85
CA GLY A 3 -15.06 -13.14 4.80
C GLY A 3 -15.73 -11.78 4.91
N PHE A 4 -17.03 -11.79 4.64
CA PHE A 4 -17.88 -10.62 4.80
C PHE A 4 -18.08 -10.30 6.29
N ASP A 5 -17.95 -9.02 6.66
CA ASP A 5 -18.26 -8.50 7.98
C ASP A 5 -19.33 -7.40 7.87
N PRO A 6 -20.53 -7.58 8.47
CA PRO A 6 -21.56 -6.56 8.44
C PRO A 6 -21.17 -5.25 9.16
N LEU A 7 -20.14 -5.25 10.01
CA LEU A 7 -19.62 -4.05 10.69
C LEU A 7 -18.57 -3.29 9.86
N ASP A 8 -18.09 -3.86 8.75
CA ASP A 8 -17.13 -3.22 7.87
C ASP A 8 -17.72 -3.02 6.46
N SER A 9 -18.07 -1.76 6.18
CA SER A 9 -18.60 -1.33 4.88
C SER A 9 -17.66 -1.54 3.69
N THR A 10 -16.37 -1.78 3.94
CA THR A 10 -15.35 -2.00 2.90
C THR A 10 -15.17 -3.49 2.53
N THR A 11 -15.83 -4.40 3.25
CA THR A 11 -15.81 -5.83 2.90
C THR A 11 -16.55 -6.11 1.60
N VAL A 12 -15.96 -6.98 0.76
CA VAL A 12 -16.56 -7.38 -0.52
C VAL A 12 -17.70 -8.35 -0.26
N ARG A 13 -18.88 -8.05 -0.81
CA ARG A 13 -20.07 -8.89 -0.72
C ARG A 13 -20.12 -9.90 -1.87
N GLY A 14 -20.76 -11.04 -1.62
CA GLY A 14 -21.08 -12.02 -2.68
C GLY A 14 -19.89 -12.87 -3.14
N HIS A 15 -18.79 -12.88 -2.39
CA HIS A 15 -17.70 -13.82 -2.58
C HIS A 15 -17.66 -14.79 -1.39
N ASP A 16 -17.83 -16.08 -1.68
CA ASP A 16 -17.61 -17.12 -0.69
C ASP A 16 -16.14 -17.19 -0.33
N VAL A 17 -15.86 -17.29 0.97
CA VAL A 17 -14.50 -17.56 1.45
C VAL A 17 -14.17 -18.98 1.04
N GLN A 18 -13.32 -19.10 0.02
CA GLN A 18 -12.76 -20.39 -0.33
C GLN A 18 -11.72 -20.77 0.72
N ASP A 19 -11.82 -21.98 1.25
CA ASP A 19 -10.73 -22.57 2.01
C ASP A 19 -9.55 -22.79 1.06
N LEU A 20 -8.53 -21.95 1.22
CA LEU A 20 -7.27 -22.06 0.48
C LEU A 20 -6.50 -23.27 1.00
N THR A 21 -6.77 -24.43 0.41
CA THR A 21 -6.00 -25.65 0.61
C THR A 21 -5.13 -25.90 -0.61
N LEU A 22 -3.84 -26.07 -0.39
CA LEU A 22 -2.95 -26.54 -1.44
C LEU A 22 -3.19 -28.03 -1.65
N SER A 23 -3.01 -28.51 -2.88
CA SER A 23 -2.93 -29.94 -3.13
C SER A 23 -1.78 -30.55 -2.33
N ALA A 24 -1.88 -31.84 -2.03
CA ALA A 24 -0.81 -32.57 -1.32
C ALA A 24 0.54 -32.48 -2.04
N GLU A 25 0.50 -32.38 -3.37
CA GLU A 25 1.65 -32.12 -4.24
C GLU A 25 1.30 -30.92 -5.14
N PRO A 26 1.63 -29.68 -4.73
CA PRO A 26 1.40 -28.51 -5.55
C PRO A 26 2.39 -28.46 -6.72
N SER A 27 1.90 -28.06 -7.89
CA SER A 27 2.72 -27.89 -9.10
C SER A 27 2.50 -26.50 -9.69
N VAL A 28 3.58 -25.91 -10.19
CA VAL A 28 3.57 -24.62 -10.90
C VAL A 28 3.65 -24.80 -12.42
N ALA A 29 3.58 -26.05 -12.90
CA ALA A 29 3.65 -26.36 -14.31
C ALA A 29 2.53 -25.65 -15.10
N GLY A 30 2.90 -24.87 -16.11
CA GLY A 30 1.99 -24.10 -16.95
C GLY A 30 1.53 -22.77 -16.35
N VAL A 31 1.85 -22.46 -15.09
CA VAL A 31 1.57 -21.15 -14.48
C VAL A 31 2.41 -20.09 -15.19
N ARG A 32 1.77 -19.02 -15.64
CA ARG A 32 2.44 -17.93 -16.34
C ARG A 32 2.85 -16.86 -15.34
N VAL A 33 4.16 -16.74 -15.14
CA VAL A 33 4.76 -15.78 -14.22
C VAL A 33 5.28 -14.59 -15.02
N GLY A 34 4.69 -13.43 -14.80
CA GLY A 34 5.14 -12.19 -15.40
C GLY A 34 6.35 -11.63 -14.64
N ILE A 35 7.39 -11.22 -15.36
CA ILE A 35 8.59 -10.60 -14.78
C ILE A 35 8.59 -9.12 -15.18
N PRO A 36 8.23 -8.18 -14.27
CA PRO A 36 8.19 -6.76 -14.60
C PRO A 36 9.58 -6.20 -14.88
N ALA A 37 9.75 -5.58 -16.06
CA ALA A 37 11.01 -4.95 -16.44
C ALA A 37 11.41 -3.81 -15.48
N GLU A 38 10.44 -3.08 -14.97
CA GLU A 38 10.64 -1.92 -14.09
C GLU A 38 11.13 -2.30 -12.68
N TYR A 39 11.00 -3.57 -12.29
CA TYR A 39 11.52 -4.05 -11.01
C TYR A 39 13.03 -4.25 -11.05
N TYR A 40 13.64 -4.24 -12.24
CA TYR A 40 15.08 -4.07 -12.38
C TYR A 40 15.43 -2.58 -12.20
N CYS A 41 15.54 -2.15 -10.94
CA CYS A 41 15.76 -0.76 -10.59
C CYS A 41 17.21 -0.45 -10.17
N GLU A 42 17.57 0.82 -10.30
CA GLU A 42 18.84 1.34 -9.81
C GLU A 42 18.89 1.24 -8.28
N GLY A 43 19.97 0.67 -7.75
CA GLY A 43 20.18 0.49 -6.31
C GLY A 43 19.93 -0.93 -5.79
N LEU A 44 19.48 -1.87 -6.63
CA LEU A 44 19.49 -3.29 -6.28
C LEU A 44 20.91 -3.82 -6.13
N SER A 45 21.17 -4.58 -5.06
CA SER A 45 22.45 -5.26 -4.89
C SER A 45 22.58 -6.41 -5.88
N SER A 46 23.82 -6.75 -6.24
CA SER A 46 24.09 -7.91 -7.11
C SER A 46 23.53 -9.21 -6.50
N GLU A 47 23.66 -9.37 -5.18
CA GLU A 47 23.13 -10.53 -4.45
C GLU A 47 21.61 -10.68 -4.60
N THR A 48 20.85 -9.58 -4.53
CA THR A 48 19.39 -9.62 -4.73
C THR A 48 19.04 -9.96 -6.17
N LEU A 49 19.77 -9.42 -7.15
CA LEU A 49 19.56 -9.73 -8.56
C LEU A 49 19.88 -11.20 -8.89
N ASP A 50 20.96 -11.72 -8.32
CA ASP A 50 21.36 -13.12 -8.51
C ASP A 50 20.33 -14.06 -7.89
N THR A 51 19.84 -13.75 -6.68
CA THR A 51 18.76 -14.50 -6.02
C THR A 51 17.46 -14.45 -6.84
N TRP A 52 17.10 -13.29 -7.37
CA TRP A 52 15.88 -13.14 -8.18
C TRP A 52 15.95 -13.98 -9.45
N ARG A 53 17.11 -14.00 -10.12
CA ARG A 53 17.38 -14.86 -11.28
C ARG A 53 17.32 -16.34 -10.93
N GLU A 54 17.93 -16.74 -9.81
CA GLU A 54 17.92 -18.14 -9.36
C GLU A 54 16.49 -18.65 -9.12
N VAL A 55 15.63 -17.82 -8.50
CA VAL A 55 14.22 -18.16 -8.27
C VAL A 55 13.46 -18.24 -9.59
N ALA A 56 13.69 -17.32 -10.53
CA ALA A 56 13.09 -17.38 -11.85
C ALA A 56 13.48 -18.67 -12.59
N ASP A 57 14.77 -19.00 -12.63
CA ASP A 57 15.28 -20.22 -13.25
C ASP A 57 14.71 -21.48 -12.58
N LEU A 58 14.49 -21.46 -11.25
CA LEU A 58 13.84 -22.55 -10.54
C LEU A 58 12.38 -22.72 -10.98
N LEU A 59 11.63 -21.62 -11.10
CA LEU A 59 10.24 -21.67 -11.57
C LEU A 59 10.15 -22.23 -13.00
N ASP A 60 11.05 -21.80 -13.90
CA ASP A 60 11.15 -22.33 -15.26
C ASP A 60 11.45 -23.85 -15.26
N ARG A 61 12.43 -24.30 -14.46
CA ARG A 61 12.74 -25.74 -14.29
C ARG A 61 11.57 -26.56 -13.74
N LEU A 62 10.72 -25.95 -12.91
CA LEU A 62 9.51 -26.57 -12.37
C LEU A 62 8.33 -26.52 -13.35
N GLY A 63 8.53 -25.95 -14.54
CA GLY A 63 7.56 -25.94 -15.64
C GLY A 63 6.67 -24.71 -15.71
N ALA A 64 6.94 -23.66 -14.91
CA ALA A 64 6.27 -22.38 -15.06
C ALA A 64 6.71 -21.69 -16.37
N VAL A 65 5.87 -20.80 -16.90
CA VAL A 65 6.17 -20.03 -18.11
C VAL A 65 6.54 -18.61 -17.71
N LEU A 66 7.82 -18.26 -17.79
CA LEU A 66 8.28 -16.91 -17.51
C LEU A 66 7.98 -15.98 -18.70
N THR A 67 7.28 -14.88 -18.45
CA THR A 67 6.91 -13.90 -19.48
C THR A 67 7.36 -12.51 -19.07
N PRO A 68 8.15 -11.78 -19.89
CA PRO A 68 8.46 -10.39 -19.57
C PRO A 68 7.19 -9.52 -19.65
N VAL A 69 6.98 -8.67 -18.66
CA VAL A 69 5.84 -7.74 -18.60
C VAL A 69 6.30 -6.31 -18.28
N SER A 70 5.39 -5.35 -18.41
CA SER A 70 5.67 -3.94 -18.13
C SER A 70 4.60 -3.35 -17.20
N LEU A 71 5.08 -2.69 -16.14
CA LEU A 71 4.33 -1.91 -15.16
C LEU A 71 4.89 -0.48 -15.13
N PRO A 72 4.68 0.33 -16.18
CA PRO A 72 5.40 1.60 -16.37
C PRO A 72 5.16 2.62 -15.25
N HIS A 73 4.02 2.54 -14.55
CA HIS A 73 3.70 3.46 -13.46
C HIS A 73 4.13 2.95 -12.08
N SER A 74 4.65 1.72 -11.97
CA SER A 74 5.07 1.12 -10.69
C SER A 74 6.11 1.95 -9.94
N GLN A 75 7.02 2.61 -10.67
CA GLN A 75 8.03 3.52 -10.12
C GLN A 75 7.43 4.67 -9.27
N TYR A 76 6.18 5.08 -9.54
CA TYR A 76 5.51 6.16 -8.80
C TYR A 76 4.77 5.67 -7.55
N SER A 77 4.83 4.37 -7.25
CA SER A 77 4.06 3.78 -6.15
C SER A 77 4.48 4.34 -4.79
N THR A 78 5.76 4.61 -4.59
CA THR A 78 6.31 5.12 -3.32
C THR A 78 5.82 6.54 -3.03
N GLU A 79 5.85 7.43 -4.02
CA GLU A 79 5.37 8.81 -3.91
C GLU A 79 3.87 8.85 -3.76
N CYS A 80 3.15 8.04 -4.56
CA CYS A 80 1.71 7.90 -4.48
C CYS A 80 1.28 7.43 -3.08
N TYR A 81 1.93 6.38 -2.57
CA TYR A 81 1.70 5.88 -1.21
C TYR A 81 1.98 6.98 -0.17
N SER A 82 3.12 7.66 -0.27
CA SER A 82 3.53 8.66 0.71
C SER A 82 2.52 9.80 0.86
N VAL A 83 1.95 10.28 -0.26
CA VAL A 83 0.92 11.32 -0.24
C VAL A 83 -0.40 10.79 0.34
N LEU A 84 -0.93 9.70 -0.20
CA LEU A 84 -2.24 9.19 0.21
C LEU A 84 -2.24 8.71 1.66
N ASN A 85 -1.21 7.96 2.07
CA ASN A 85 -1.07 7.47 3.43
C ASN A 85 -0.93 8.63 4.43
N ALA A 86 -0.18 9.69 4.10
CA ALA A 86 -0.09 10.86 4.97
C ALA A 86 -1.46 11.54 5.16
N CYS A 87 -2.24 11.70 4.09
CA CYS A 87 -3.60 12.24 4.17
C CYS A 87 -4.54 11.38 5.02
N GLU A 88 -4.52 10.06 4.82
CA GLU A 88 -5.34 9.12 5.60
C GLU A 88 -4.92 9.09 7.07
N VAL A 89 -3.62 9.10 7.36
CA VAL A 89 -3.09 9.20 8.74
C VAL A 89 -3.56 10.49 9.39
N ALA A 90 -3.44 11.65 8.72
CA ALA A 90 -3.87 12.93 9.27
C ALA A 90 -5.36 12.92 9.66
N SER A 91 -6.22 12.36 8.81
CA SER A 91 -7.66 12.25 9.07
C SER A 91 -7.97 11.22 10.16
N ASN A 92 -7.45 10.00 10.05
CA ASN A 92 -7.76 8.91 10.97
C ASN A 92 -7.27 9.18 12.39
N PHE A 93 -6.11 9.84 12.51
CA PHE A 93 -5.48 10.13 13.80
C PHE A 93 -5.99 11.43 14.43
N ALA A 94 -6.90 12.16 13.78
CA ALA A 94 -7.52 13.36 14.36
C ALA A 94 -8.33 13.04 15.62
N ARG A 95 -8.87 11.81 15.74
CA ARG A 95 -9.67 11.34 16.88
C ARG A 95 -8.90 11.23 18.20
N TYR A 96 -7.56 11.20 18.15
CA TYR A 96 -6.74 11.07 19.35
C TYR A 96 -6.44 12.48 19.88
N ASP A 97 -7.29 12.92 20.80
CA ASP A 97 -7.25 14.25 21.43
C ASP A 97 -7.19 14.19 22.96
N GLY A 98 -7.31 12.99 23.55
CA GLY A 98 -7.27 12.75 24.99
C GLY A 98 -8.58 13.04 25.73
N ILE A 99 -9.68 13.29 25.02
CA ILE A 99 -10.98 13.58 25.64
C ILE A 99 -11.74 12.31 26.00
N GLU A 100 -11.99 11.45 25.01
CA GLU A 100 -12.78 10.23 25.21
C GLU A 100 -11.93 9.08 25.76
N TYR A 101 -10.66 8.99 25.34
CA TYR A 101 -9.75 7.90 25.69
C TYR A 101 -8.28 8.27 25.45
N GLY A 102 -7.39 7.47 26.03
CA GLY A 102 -5.95 7.52 25.78
C GLY A 102 -5.19 8.49 26.69
N HIS A 103 -4.01 8.91 26.22
CA HIS A 103 -3.18 9.90 26.91
C HIS A 103 -3.86 11.26 26.90
N ARG A 104 -3.74 12.00 28.01
CA ARG A 104 -4.21 13.39 28.15
C ARG A 104 -3.12 14.19 28.85
N ALA A 105 -2.67 15.26 28.20
CA ALA A 105 -1.67 16.16 28.78
C ALA A 105 -2.26 16.94 29.97
N ALA A 106 -1.37 17.44 30.83
CA ALA A 106 -1.76 18.23 31.99
C ALA A 106 -2.01 19.73 31.68
N ASP A 107 -1.65 20.20 30.48
CA ASP A 107 -1.89 21.59 30.07
C ASP A 107 -3.37 21.80 29.74
N GLU A 108 -4.09 22.44 30.65
CA GLU A 108 -5.51 22.78 30.51
C GLU A 108 -5.73 24.30 30.34
N SER A 109 -4.70 25.04 29.92
CA SER A 109 -4.78 26.49 29.74
C SER A 109 -5.84 26.92 28.72
N SER A 110 -6.07 26.09 27.70
CA SER A 110 -7.14 26.21 26.70
C SER A 110 -7.41 24.85 26.07
N THR A 111 -8.54 24.70 25.38
CA THR A 111 -8.86 23.48 24.63
C THR A 111 -7.82 23.22 23.53
N GLU A 112 -7.37 24.26 22.84
CA GLU A 112 -6.35 24.17 21.80
C GLU A 112 -4.99 23.73 22.36
N ALA A 113 -4.59 24.28 23.52
CA ALA A 113 -3.35 23.90 24.19
C ALA A 113 -3.39 22.44 24.67
N LEU A 114 -4.52 22.01 25.26
CA LEU A 114 -4.72 20.63 25.68
C LEU A 114 -4.58 19.67 24.50
N PHE A 115 -5.23 19.96 23.36
CA PHE A 115 -5.11 19.12 22.17
C PHE A 115 -3.70 19.10 21.61
N ALA A 116 -3.04 20.26 21.52
CA ALA A 116 -1.69 20.36 21.00
C ALA A 116 -0.69 19.59 21.87
N ALA A 117 -0.72 19.79 23.20
CA ALA A 117 0.16 19.11 24.15
C ALA A 117 -0.09 17.60 24.16
N THR A 118 -1.35 17.17 24.25
CA THR A 118 -1.73 15.76 24.25
C THR A 118 -1.22 15.02 23.02
N ARG A 119 -1.40 15.63 21.84
CA ARG A 119 -0.95 15.03 20.57
C ARG A 119 0.57 15.10 20.41
N HIS A 120 1.21 16.13 20.95
CA HIS A 120 2.66 16.25 20.92
C HIS A 120 3.31 15.17 21.80
N GLU A 121 2.85 15.00 23.03
CA GLU A 121 3.34 14.00 23.97
C GLU A 121 3.01 12.56 23.53
N GLY A 122 1.81 12.35 22.98
CA GLY A 122 1.30 11.02 22.63
C GLY A 122 1.83 10.44 21.31
N PHE A 123 2.23 11.27 20.35
CA PHE A 123 2.73 10.81 19.05
C PHE A 123 4.23 10.99 18.92
N ASN A 124 4.93 10.01 18.33
CA ASN A 124 6.34 10.16 17.97
C ASN A 124 6.54 11.07 16.75
N GLU A 125 7.80 11.39 16.45
CA GLU A 125 8.18 12.29 15.36
C GLU A 125 7.70 11.82 13.97
N VAL A 126 7.75 10.52 13.69
CA VAL A 126 7.33 9.96 12.40
C VAL A 126 5.83 10.16 12.17
N VAL A 127 5.02 9.88 13.19
CA VAL A 127 3.55 10.06 13.13
C VAL A 127 3.21 11.55 13.01
N ARG A 128 3.84 12.41 13.81
CA ARG A 128 3.63 13.87 13.73
C ARG A 128 4.02 14.42 12.35
N GLY A 129 5.13 13.94 11.78
CA GLY A 129 5.58 14.31 10.44
C GLY A 129 4.57 13.93 9.36
N ARG A 130 4.00 12.72 9.43
CA ARG A 130 2.94 12.28 8.51
C ARG A 130 1.66 13.10 8.65
N ILE A 131 1.23 13.40 9.87
CA ILE A 131 0.05 14.25 10.12
C ILE A 131 0.27 15.65 9.53
N LEU A 132 1.44 16.24 9.75
CA LEU A 132 1.78 17.55 9.20
C LEU A 132 1.76 17.55 7.66
N ALA A 133 2.41 16.56 7.04
CA ALA A 133 2.43 16.41 5.58
C ALA A 133 1.03 16.18 5.00
N GLY A 134 0.23 15.30 5.63
CA GLY A 134 -1.15 15.03 5.23
C GLY A 134 -2.02 16.29 5.28
N ASN A 135 -1.98 17.02 6.39
CA ASN A 135 -2.67 18.31 6.52
C ASN A 135 -2.23 19.30 5.44
N TYR A 136 -0.93 19.37 5.13
CA TYR A 136 -0.41 20.22 4.06
C TYR A 136 -0.96 19.82 2.68
N PHE A 137 -1.02 18.54 2.35
CA PHE A 137 -1.58 18.06 1.08
C PHE A 137 -3.09 18.31 0.97
N LEU A 138 -3.81 18.24 2.09
CA LEU A 138 -5.26 18.44 2.16
C LEU A 138 -5.70 19.90 2.19
N LEU A 139 -4.77 20.86 2.34
CA LEU A 139 -5.10 22.29 2.21
C LEU A 139 -5.79 22.57 0.87
N ARG A 140 -6.82 23.42 0.88
CA ARG A 140 -7.62 23.76 -0.32
C ARG A 140 -6.78 24.09 -1.57
N ARG A 141 -5.69 24.84 -1.40
CA ARG A 141 -4.77 25.22 -2.49
C ARG A 141 -3.90 24.08 -3.03
N ASN A 142 -3.73 23.03 -2.24
CA ASN A 142 -2.82 21.91 -2.50
C ASN A 142 -3.59 20.63 -2.91
N TYR A 143 -4.87 20.53 -2.55
CA TYR A 143 -5.69 19.33 -2.71
C TYR A 143 -5.65 18.76 -4.13
N ASP A 144 -5.88 19.60 -5.15
CA ASP A 144 -5.84 19.18 -6.54
C ASP A 144 -4.45 18.78 -7.02
N LYS A 145 -3.42 19.50 -6.53
CA LYS A 145 -2.03 19.32 -6.93
C LYS A 145 -1.43 18.03 -6.37
N TYR A 146 -1.78 17.65 -5.15
CA TYR A 146 -1.18 16.51 -4.46
C TYR A 146 -2.15 15.35 -4.34
N PHE A 147 -3.25 15.51 -3.58
CA PHE A 147 -4.15 14.41 -3.25
C PHE A 147 -4.88 13.86 -4.49
N ASN A 148 -5.55 14.72 -5.27
CA ASN A 148 -6.23 14.29 -6.49
C ASN A 148 -5.25 13.76 -7.55
N LYS A 149 -4.04 14.32 -7.61
CA LYS A 149 -3.00 13.83 -8.53
C LYS A 149 -2.53 12.44 -8.12
N ALA A 150 -2.31 12.18 -6.84
CA ALA A 150 -1.94 10.86 -6.33
C ALA A 150 -3.06 9.83 -6.58
N LEU A 151 -4.34 10.18 -6.40
CA LEU A 151 -5.45 9.28 -6.75
C LEU A 151 -5.46 8.90 -8.24
N LYS A 152 -5.14 9.86 -9.14
CA LYS A 152 -5.02 9.59 -10.58
C LYS A 152 -3.84 8.66 -10.88
N VAL A 153 -2.70 8.84 -10.21
CA VAL A 153 -1.54 7.94 -10.35
C VAL A 153 -1.87 6.55 -9.81
N ARG A 154 -2.52 6.43 -8.65
CA ARG A 154 -3.01 5.15 -8.11
C ARG A 154 -3.87 4.39 -9.11
N ARG A 155 -4.73 5.11 -9.84
CA ARG A 155 -5.54 4.52 -10.91
C ARG A 155 -4.68 3.97 -12.05
N LEU A 156 -3.68 4.72 -12.51
CA LEU A 156 -2.76 4.25 -13.56
C LEU A 156 -1.99 3.00 -13.13
N ILE A 157 -1.49 2.98 -11.89
CA ILE A 157 -0.83 1.79 -11.31
C ILE A 157 -1.79 0.59 -11.32
N CYS A 158 -3.03 0.78 -10.86
CA CYS A 158 -4.04 -0.29 -10.86
C CYS A 158 -4.36 -0.77 -12.29
N GLU A 159 -4.42 0.14 -13.27
CA GLU A 159 -4.66 -0.20 -14.67
C GLU A 159 -3.50 -1.01 -15.28
N ASP A 160 -2.25 -0.76 -14.88
CA ASP A 160 -1.10 -1.57 -15.30
C ASP A 160 -1.25 -3.02 -14.84
N PHE A 161 -1.52 -3.24 -13.54
CA PHE A 161 -1.75 -4.60 -13.01
C PHE A 161 -2.92 -5.29 -13.71
N LYS A 162 -4.04 -4.59 -13.91
CA LYS A 162 -5.21 -5.15 -14.61
C LYS A 162 -4.86 -5.61 -16.01
N LYS A 163 -4.17 -4.78 -16.81
CA LYS A 163 -3.76 -5.14 -18.17
C LYS A 163 -2.87 -6.38 -18.19
N VAL A 164 -1.94 -6.47 -17.24
CA VAL A 164 -1.02 -7.61 -17.15
C VAL A 164 -1.78 -8.90 -16.80
N PHE A 165 -2.64 -8.89 -15.79
CA PHE A 165 -3.45 -10.07 -15.45
C PHE A 165 -4.48 -10.42 -16.55
N GLU A 166 -5.06 -9.44 -17.23
CA GLU A 166 -5.95 -9.65 -18.40
C GLU A 166 -5.22 -10.23 -19.61
N SER A 167 -3.90 -10.05 -19.71
CA SER A 167 -3.08 -10.64 -20.78
C SER A 167 -2.83 -12.15 -20.59
N GLY A 168 -3.39 -12.74 -19.54
CA GLY A 168 -3.24 -14.15 -19.21
C GLY A 168 -1.95 -14.45 -18.46
N ILE A 169 -1.48 -13.52 -17.63
CA ILE A 169 -0.46 -13.74 -16.61
C ILE A 169 -1.16 -14.13 -15.31
N ASP A 170 -0.67 -15.16 -14.63
CA ASP A 170 -1.29 -15.69 -13.41
C ASP A 170 -0.65 -15.09 -12.14
N LEU A 171 0.65 -14.76 -12.19
CA LEU A 171 1.45 -14.28 -11.06
C LEU A 171 2.49 -13.24 -11.54
N LEU A 172 2.92 -12.33 -10.66
CA LEU A 172 4.02 -11.37 -10.86
C LEU A 172 5.09 -11.49 -9.78
#